data_AF-A0A1M7DX31-F1
#
_entry.id   AF-A0A1M7DX31-F1
#
_cell.length_a   1.000
_cell.length_b   1.000
_cell.length_c   1.000
_cell.angle_alpha   90.00
_cell.angle_beta   90.00
_cell.angle_gamma   90.00
#
_symmetry.space_group_name_H-M   'P 1'
#
loop_
_entity.id
_entity.type
_entity.pdbx_description
1 polymer ?
#
loop_
_entity_poly.entity_id
_entity_poly.type
_entity_poly.pdbx_seq_one_letter_code
_entity_poly.pdbx_strand_id
1 'polypeptide(L)'
;MRAKEAAAPIICAVLCLYATVAQAGPCSEDIAQFEAAMRRSAGNPSAGLTAPQSVGAQLDRQPTPESLKRAQERLQAKFSATMARAKRLDARGDRAGCNRALTAAKRMYIL
;
A
#
# COMPACT_ATOMS: atom_id res chain seq x y z
N MET A 1 -19.90 -57.91 31.25
CA MET A 1 -20.07 -56.68 30.44
C MET A 1 -20.15 -55.49 31.36
N ARG A 2 -19.21 -54.54 31.25
CA ARG A 2 -19.35 -53.07 31.34
C ARG A 2 -17.98 -52.45 31.56
N ALA A 3 -17.25 -52.26 30.47
CA ALA A 3 -16.21 -51.24 30.40
C ALA A 3 -16.91 -49.91 30.16
N LYS A 4 -16.65 -48.90 30.98
CA LYS A 4 -16.87 -47.49 30.64
C LYS A 4 -15.79 -46.66 31.34
N GLU A 5 -14.64 -46.62 30.70
CA GLU A 5 -13.64 -45.57 30.94
C GLU A 5 -14.22 -44.26 30.38
N ALA A 6 -14.39 -43.28 31.25
CA ALA A 6 -14.66 -41.90 30.85
C ALA A 6 -13.45 -41.06 31.27
N ALA A 7 -12.41 -41.08 30.45
CA ALA A 7 -11.28 -40.16 30.56
C ALA A 7 -11.47 -39.04 29.52
N ALA A 8 -11.59 -37.83 30.03
CA ALA A 8 -11.99 -36.60 29.35
C ALA A 8 -11.10 -36.20 28.15
N PRO A 9 -11.66 -35.60 27.08
CA PRO A 9 -10.85 -34.92 26.08
C PRO A 9 -10.59 -33.48 26.54
N ILE A 10 -9.49 -33.23 27.25
CA ILE A 10 -9.00 -31.87 27.56
C ILE A 10 -7.67 -31.65 26.84
N ILE A 11 -7.68 -31.69 25.50
CA ILE A 11 -6.54 -31.24 24.69
C ILE A 11 -7.08 -30.52 23.44
N CYS A 12 -7.81 -29.42 23.62
CA CYS A 12 -8.18 -28.54 22.50
C CYS A 12 -8.02 -27.03 22.79
N ALA A 13 -7.65 -26.62 24.01
CA ALA A 13 -7.72 -25.22 24.42
C ALA A 13 -6.41 -24.41 24.29
N VAL A 14 -5.26 -25.04 23.98
CA VAL A 14 -3.95 -24.38 24.10
C VAL A 14 -3.47 -23.69 22.81
N LEU A 15 -4.12 -23.92 21.65
CA LEU A 15 -3.66 -23.37 20.37
C LEU A 15 -4.19 -21.95 20.05
N CYS A 16 -5.07 -21.36 20.87
CA CYS A 16 -5.69 -20.06 20.57
C CYS A 16 -4.92 -18.83 21.07
N LEU A 17 -3.79 -18.97 21.79
CA LEU A 17 -3.13 -17.86 22.49
C LEU A 17 -1.95 -17.21 21.74
N TYR A 18 -1.63 -17.66 20.52
CA TYR A 18 -0.60 -17.02 19.68
C TYR A 18 -1.18 -16.26 18.48
N ALA A 19 -2.44 -15.82 18.56
CA ALA A 19 -2.92 -14.78 17.67
C ALA A 19 -2.20 -13.48 18.04
N THR A 20 -1.04 -13.24 17.44
CA THR A 20 -0.44 -11.91 17.43
C THR A 20 -1.50 -10.97 16.87
N VAL A 21 -2.11 -10.15 17.73
CA VAL A 21 -2.94 -9.05 17.28
C VAL A 21 -2.04 -8.20 16.37
N ALA A 22 -2.27 -8.31 15.06
CA ALA A 22 -1.62 -7.47 14.07
C ALA A 22 -2.17 -6.07 14.30
N GLN A 23 -1.57 -5.36 15.25
CA GLN A 23 -2.00 -4.01 15.57
C GLN A 23 -1.70 -3.16 14.34
N ALA A 24 -2.77 -2.74 13.68
CA ALA A 24 -2.69 -1.81 12.57
C ALA A 24 -1.85 -0.60 13.02
N GLY A 25 -0.88 -0.23 12.21
CA GLY A 25 -0.05 0.94 12.49
C GLY A 25 -0.90 2.21 12.48
N PRO A 26 -0.32 3.34 12.93
CA PRO A 26 -1.05 4.58 13.17
C PRO A 26 -1.65 5.25 11.92
N CYS A 27 -1.36 4.78 10.71
CA CYS A 27 -1.90 5.27 9.43
C CYS A 27 -2.39 4.14 8.51
N SER A 28 -2.52 2.89 9.00
CA SER A 28 -2.92 1.73 8.18
C SER A 28 -4.26 1.93 7.48
N GLU A 29 -5.24 2.56 8.16
CA GLU A 29 -6.56 2.85 7.61
C GLU A 29 -6.47 3.80 6.40
N ASP A 30 -5.70 4.88 6.52
CA ASP A 30 -5.50 5.85 5.44
C ASP A 30 -4.81 5.22 4.22
N ILE A 31 -3.84 4.32 4.45
CA ILE A 31 -3.18 3.55 3.39
C ILE A 31 -4.21 2.66 2.70
N ALA A 32 -4.99 1.89 3.47
CA ALA A 32 -5.99 0.98 2.93
C ALA A 32 -7.08 1.72 2.15
N GLN A 33 -7.54 2.87 2.64
CA GLN A 33 -8.53 3.71 1.97
C GLN A 33 -7.97 4.24 0.63
N PHE A 34 -6.73 4.72 0.61
CA PHE A 34 -6.09 5.19 -0.61
C PHE A 34 -5.90 4.07 -1.65
N GLU A 35 -5.44 2.89 -1.22
CA GLU A 35 -5.32 1.72 -2.10
C GLU A 35 -6.67 1.22 -2.62
N ALA A 36 -7.72 1.27 -1.80
CA ALA A 36 -9.07 0.97 -2.23
C ALA A 36 -9.56 1.99 -3.27
N ALA A 37 -9.29 3.28 -3.08
CA ALA A 37 -9.65 4.33 -4.04
C ALA A 37 -8.96 4.09 -5.39
N MET A 38 -7.64 3.79 -5.40
CA MET A 38 -6.91 3.46 -6.63
C MET A 38 -7.46 2.22 -7.36
N ARG A 39 -7.88 1.19 -6.61
CA ARG A 39 -8.50 0.00 -7.22
C ARG A 39 -9.87 0.32 -7.82
N ARG A 40 -10.66 1.16 -7.15
CA ARG A 40 -11.98 1.59 -7.65
C ARG A 40 -11.86 2.49 -8.88
N SER A 41 -10.78 3.25 -9.00
CA SER A 41 -10.50 4.07 -10.18
C SER A 41 -9.91 3.27 -11.35
N ALA A 42 -9.69 1.96 -11.20
CA ALA A 42 -9.25 1.10 -12.29
C ALA A 42 -10.31 1.11 -13.41
N GLY A 43 -9.97 1.74 -14.54
CA GLY A 43 -10.88 1.91 -15.68
C GLY A 43 -11.38 3.34 -15.87
N ASN A 44 -11.16 4.26 -14.92
CA ASN A 44 -11.34 5.69 -15.15
C ASN A 44 -10.17 6.21 -16.01
N PRO A 45 -10.40 6.67 -17.26
CA PRO A 45 -9.32 7.16 -18.13
C PRO A 45 -8.65 8.44 -17.60
N SER A 46 -9.30 9.14 -16.67
CA SER A 46 -8.75 10.34 -16.04
C SER A 46 -7.99 10.03 -14.75
N ALA A 47 -8.04 8.79 -14.26
CA ALA A 47 -7.34 8.38 -13.05
C ALA A 47 -5.98 7.77 -13.37
N GLY A 48 -4.98 8.03 -12.53
CA GLY A 48 -3.68 7.42 -12.68
C GLY A 48 -2.52 8.20 -12.08
N LEU A 49 -1.31 7.73 -12.38
CA LEU A 49 -0.10 8.39 -11.93
C LEU A 49 0.13 9.69 -12.70
N THR A 50 0.46 10.73 -11.94
CA THR A 50 0.80 12.05 -12.47
C THR A 50 2.16 12.47 -11.94
N ALA A 51 2.85 13.28 -12.74
CA ALA A 51 4.15 13.83 -12.40
C ALA A 51 4.18 15.32 -12.75
N PRO A 52 5.01 16.11 -12.03
CA PRO A 52 5.32 17.46 -12.46
C PRO A 52 5.88 17.48 -13.88
N GLN A 53 5.67 18.59 -14.58
CA GLN A 53 6.24 18.81 -15.90
C GLN A 53 7.76 18.66 -15.85
N SER A 54 8.30 17.82 -16.73
CA SER A 54 9.76 17.63 -16.84
C SER A 54 10.38 18.77 -17.65
N VAL A 55 11.69 19.02 -17.49
CA VAL A 55 12.41 19.97 -18.36
C VAL A 55 12.33 19.54 -19.82
N GLY A 56 12.44 18.23 -20.10
CA GLY A 56 12.35 17.70 -21.47
C GLY A 56 11.00 18.00 -22.14
N ALA A 57 9.93 18.10 -21.38
CA ALA A 57 8.61 18.48 -21.88
C ALA A 57 8.49 19.97 -22.24
N GLN A 58 9.43 20.81 -21.80
CA GLN A 58 9.47 22.25 -22.06
C GLN A 58 10.34 22.63 -23.27
N LEU A 59 11.04 21.66 -23.88
CA LEU A 59 12.03 21.92 -24.94
C LEU A 59 11.43 21.96 -26.37
N ASP A 60 10.11 22.13 -26.49
CA ASP A 60 9.34 22.13 -27.76
C ASP A 60 9.64 20.93 -28.69
N ARG A 61 10.17 19.84 -28.12
CA ARG A 61 10.46 18.59 -28.82
C ARG A 61 9.39 17.57 -28.47
N GLN A 62 8.85 16.92 -29.51
CA GLN A 62 7.91 15.84 -29.31
C GLN A 62 8.55 14.67 -28.54
N PRO A 63 7.89 14.16 -27.48
CA PRO A 63 8.30 12.94 -26.81
C PRO A 63 8.36 11.77 -27.79
N THR A 64 9.43 10.98 -27.71
CA THR A 64 9.48 9.69 -28.42
C THR A 64 8.77 8.62 -27.60
N PRO A 65 8.22 7.56 -28.22
CA PRO A 65 7.59 6.45 -27.49
C PRO A 65 8.49 5.85 -26.40
N GLU A 66 9.79 5.72 -26.69
CA GLU A 66 10.78 5.21 -25.74
C GLU A 66 11.00 6.17 -24.56
N SER A 67 11.02 7.49 -24.81
CA SER A 67 11.12 8.49 -23.74
C SER A 67 9.91 8.48 -22.82
N LEU A 68 8.70 8.31 -23.38
CA LEU A 68 7.46 8.19 -22.62
C LEU A 68 7.46 6.93 -21.76
N LYS A 69 7.84 5.78 -22.33
CA LYS A 69 7.95 4.51 -21.60
C LYS A 69 8.89 4.64 -20.39
N ARG A 70 10.09 5.18 -20.60
CA ARG A 70 11.05 5.41 -19.51
C ARG A 70 10.50 6.36 -18.43
N ALA A 71 9.80 7.43 -18.83
CA ALA A 71 9.21 8.37 -17.89
C ALA A 71 8.12 7.67 -17.04
N GLN A 72 7.29 6.84 -17.67
CA GLN A 72 6.25 6.08 -16.99
C GLN A 72 6.83 5.05 -16.01
N GLU A 73 7.84 4.29 -16.41
CA GLU A 73 8.53 3.31 -15.55
C GLU A 73 9.15 3.99 -14.32
N ARG A 74 9.83 5.13 -14.53
CA ARG A 74 10.41 5.94 -13.43
C ARG A 74 9.33 6.44 -12.48
N LEU A 75 8.20 6.90 -13.00
CA LEU A 75 7.08 7.37 -12.20
C LEU A 75 6.47 6.24 -11.36
N GLN A 76 6.28 5.06 -11.97
CA GLN A 76 5.78 3.88 -11.27
C GLN A 76 6.73 3.42 -10.17
N ALA A 77 8.03 3.37 -10.44
CA ALA A 77 9.05 3.02 -9.45
C ALA A 77 9.11 4.02 -8.28
N LYS A 78 8.99 5.32 -8.57
CA LYS A 78 8.95 6.35 -7.54
C LYS A 78 7.69 6.25 -6.68
N PHE A 79 6.54 5.99 -7.30
CA PHE A 79 5.28 5.80 -6.59
C PHE A 79 5.33 4.58 -5.67
N SER A 80 5.78 3.44 -6.18
CA SER A 80 5.90 2.21 -5.40
C SER A 80 6.85 2.36 -4.23
N ALA A 81 8.00 3.02 -4.43
CA ALA A 81 8.95 3.33 -3.36
C ALA A 81 8.33 4.25 -2.29
N THR A 82 7.53 5.24 -2.71
CA THR A 82 6.86 6.18 -1.79
C THR A 82 5.79 5.48 -0.95
N MET A 83 4.97 4.62 -1.57
CA MET A 83 4.00 3.78 -0.86
C MET A 83 4.68 2.79 0.09
N ALA A 84 5.77 2.13 -0.35
CA ALA A 84 6.55 1.24 0.49
C ALA A 84 7.16 1.97 1.70
N ARG A 85 7.58 3.22 1.53
CA ARG A 85 8.05 4.06 2.64
C ARG A 85 6.92 4.36 3.63
N ALA A 86 5.72 4.71 3.15
CA ALA A 86 4.57 4.92 4.03
C ALA A 86 4.25 3.67 4.87
N LYS A 87 4.11 2.50 4.22
CA LYS A 87 3.87 1.21 4.89
C LYS A 87 4.95 0.85 5.91
N ARG A 88 6.22 1.14 5.61
CA ARG A 88 7.33 0.87 6.54
C ARG A 88 7.29 1.77 7.77
N LEU A 89 6.91 3.04 7.61
CA LEU A 89 6.80 3.99 8.72
C LEU A 89 5.58 3.69 9.58
N ASP A 90 4.48 3.26 8.95
CA ASP A 90 3.30 2.70 9.62
C ASP A 90 3.68 1.52 10.53
N ALA A 91 4.37 0.53 9.98
CA ALA A 91 4.81 -0.66 10.72
C ALA A 91 5.78 -0.35 11.88
N ARG A 92 6.42 0.84 11.89
CA ARG A 92 7.30 1.30 12.97
C ARG A 92 6.58 2.17 14.01
N GLY A 93 5.30 2.48 13.82
CA GLY A 93 4.56 3.40 14.68
C GLY A 93 4.87 4.89 14.44
N ASP A 94 5.62 5.24 13.38
CA ASP A 94 5.92 6.64 13.05
C ASP A 94 4.74 7.28 12.29
N ARG A 95 3.76 7.79 13.06
CA ARG A 95 2.57 8.46 12.52
C ARG A 95 2.92 9.65 11.62
N ALA A 96 3.80 10.53 12.08
CA ALA A 96 4.12 11.76 11.35
C ALA A 96 4.88 11.46 10.06
N GLY A 97 5.83 10.53 10.11
CA GLY A 97 6.56 10.05 8.95
C GLY A 97 5.66 9.35 7.94
N CYS A 98 4.77 8.47 8.41
CA CYS A 98 3.81 7.82 7.54
C CYS A 98 2.91 8.82 6.83
N ASN A 99 2.27 9.73 7.57
CA ASN A 99 1.34 10.70 7.01
C ASN A 99 2.02 11.55 5.92
N ARG A 100 3.25 12.01 6.17
CA ARG A 100 4.04 12.74 5.14
C ARG A 100 4.30 11.89 3.90
N ALA A 101 4.69 10.62 4.07
CA ALA A 101 4.95 9.72 2.95
C ALA A 101 3.66 9.40 2.16
N LEU A 102 2.54 9.19 2.85
CA LEU A 102 1.25 8.94 2.23
C LEU A 102 0.72 10.17 1.50
N THR A 103 0.84 11.37 2.08
CA THR A 103 0.52 12.62 1.39
C THR A 103 1.36 12.80 0.12
N ALA A 104 2.65 12.44 0.16
CA ALA A 104 3.49 12.47 -1.02
C ALA A 104 3.00 11.50 -2.10
N ALA A 105 2.59 10.28 -1.73
CA ALA A 105 2.00 9.32 -2.66
C ALA A 105 0.66 9.82 -3.25
N LYS A 106 -0.22 10.38 -2.41
CA LYS A 106 -1.51 10.96 -2.84
C LYS A 106 -1.33 12.08 -3.87
N ARG A 107 -0.27 12.89 -3.77
CA ARG A 107 0.04 13.94 -4.76
C ARG A 107 0.52 13.42 -6.12
N MET A 108 0.90 12.15 -6.20
CA MET A 108 1.36 11.51 -7.42
C MET A 108 0.24 10.75 -8.15
N TYR A 109 -0.98 10.76 -7.61
CA TYR A 109 -2.10 10.00 -8.16
C TYR A 109 -3.36 10.88 -8.23
N ILE A 110 -4.00 10.91 -9.39
CA ILE A 110 -5.32 11.53 -9.56
C ILE A 110 -6.38 10.42 -9.59
N LEU A 111 -7.47 10.61 -8.84
CA LEU A 111 -8.57 9.65 -8.67
C LEU A 111 -9.72 9.96 -9.63
#